data_AF-A0A2J6MUV5-F1
#
_entry.id   AF-A0A2J6MUV5-F1
#
_cell.length_a   1.000
_cell.length_b   1.000
_cell.length_c   1.000
_cell.angle_alpha   90.00
_cell.angle_beta   90.00
_cell.angle_gamma   90.00
#
_symmetry.space_group_name_H-M   'P 1'
#
loop_
_entity.id
_entity.type
_entity.pdbx_description
1 polymer ?
#
loop_
_entity_poly.entity_id
_entity_poly.type
_entity_poly.pdbx_seq_one_letter_code
_entity_poly.pdbx_strand_id
1 'polypeptide(L)'
;MPIPDKTRAGLMLRPKSKERGVSSIMLLILLIPIILIVGISVDFARMVQFRSDLQNAVDEAALAGAVVFDDQTQADNAQSVAQNYFNHAILPSSLSVASSKVTTDTNGTINPNLGGAAAHTVTVSATAHASTTLMSLFLPGAQTISAQGTAGNPIVSATPVVTQVNSRACDGNTVYLYQVPVNAQGTAYDFSSVPAFSNSSYDEIGTSYTPGTPQYPTQSGQGVPSFAATQPFGVMLRNDTNGNVGNPTCSVSVNGANSYGAPNGGSQTFYSSLLQNGESPSEDSNYGYQVAVTSGTDSSGNPEITSVQTTLPPSILNPQGSTASLSQSTLQSLQASGYNTLDTYLGINAPDTGYSNCTTSTSGNTTTYDCSTQYRTSKNPQTSATPNCSLYIQTGVTQDYINGLSGSSPPPSQGNCFSTTDGGAQYAAPSCAQLSALAAGSGSSATAPAAVFWWDDGGGVGPNEQFYLGAYHCAQMSKDSPGYGEDCQFQNAFFAIECSIPNGSQTGLISVVLTQ
;
A
#
# COMPACT_ATOMS: atom_id res chain seq x y z
N MET A 1 -46.27 78.24 25.01
CA MET A 1 -45.30 78.30 26.12
C MET A 1 -43.99 78.88 25.59
N PRO A 2 -43.61 80.09 25.99
CA PRO A 2 -42.34 80.72 25.64
C PRO A 2 -41.38 80.89 26.85
N ILE A 3 -40.14 81.34 26.53
CA ILE A 3 -39.12 82.02 27.37
C ILE A 3 -38.08 81.09 28.08
N PRO A 4 -36.75 81.42 28.20
CA PRO A 4 -36.02 82.66 27.80
C PRO A 4 -34.72 82.51 26.98
N ASP A 5 -34.48 83.59 26.25
CA ASP A 5 -33.22 84.23 25.85
C ASP A 5 -32.28 84.55 27.04
N LYS A 6 -30.97 84.28 26.90
CA LYS A 6 -29.89 85.06 27.54
C LYS A 6 -28.64 85.15 26.64
N THR A 7 -28.62 86.18 25.79
CA THR A 7 -27.62 87.27 25.76
C THR A 7 -26.19 87.03 26.31
N ARG A 8 -25.22 87.46 25.47
CA ARG A 8 -23.91 88.09 25.75
C ARG A 8 -22.71 87.19 26.11
N ALA A 9 -21.74 87.11 25.19
CA ALA A 9 -20.50 87.91 25.28
C ALA A 9 -19.63 87.64 24.05
N GLY A 10 -19.52 88.63 23.17
CA GLY A 10 -18.55 88.61 22.07
C GLY A 10 -17.13 88.69 22.63
N LEU A 11 -16.39 87.58 22.56
CA LEU A 11 -14.94 87.61 22.59
C LEU A 11 -14.46 87.64 21.14
N MET A 12 -14.41 88.85 20.58
CA MET A 12 -13.66 89.13 19.36
C MET A 12 -12.18 88.82 19.63
N LEU A 13 -11.79 87.58 19.34
CA LEU A 13 -10.38 87.22 19.16
C LEU A 13 -9.89 87.96 17.91
N ARG A 14 -9.29 89.13 18.13
CA ARG A 14 -8.46 89.82 17.13
C ARG A 14 -7.43 88.81 16.59
N PRO A 15 -7.45 88.45 15.31
CA PRO A 15 -6.36 87.71 14.73
C PRO A 15 -5.15 88.65 14.66
N LYS A 16 -4.15 88.43 15.51
CA LYS A 16 -2.82 89.04 15.35
C LYS A 16 -2.20 88.47 14.08
N SER A 17 -2.46 89.16 12.97
CA SER A 17 -2.23 88.74 11.59
C SER A 17 -0.80 89.03 11.07
N LYS A 18 0.27 88.77 11.83
CA LYS A 18 1.64 89.06 11.33
C LYS A 18 2.72 88.00 11.55
N GLU A 19 2.39 86.79 12.04
CA GLU A 19 3.38 85.69 12.20
C GLU A 19 3.09 84.43 11.35
N ARG A 20 2.06 84.45 10.48
CA ARG A 20 1.65 83.27 9.67
C ARG A 20 2.67 82.83 8.60
N GLY A 21 3.62 83.70 8.25
CA GLY A 21 4.66 83.38 7.26
C GLY A 21 5.76 82.46 7.81
N VAL A 22 6.15 82.61 9.08
CA VAL A 22 7.26 81.83 9.65
C VAL A 22 6.82 80.40 9.96
N SER A 23 5.58 80.20 10.45
CA SER A 23 5.06 78.86 10.76
C SER A 23 4.90 77.99 9.51
N SER A 24 4.56 78.57 8.36
CA SER A 24 4.43 77.82 7.10
C SER A 24 5.78 77.39 6.55
N ILE A 25 6.82 78.23 6.67
CA ILE A 25 8.20 77.88 6.29
C ILE A 25 8.74 76.76 7.19
N MET A 26 8.53 76.84 8.51
CA MET A 26 8.93 75.76 9.42
C MET A 26 8.21 74.45 9.12
N LEU A 27 6.90 74.49 8.83
CA LEU A 27 6.15 73.30 8.44
C LEU A 27 6.68 72.69 7.14
N LEU A 28 7.00 73.51 6.14
CA LEU A 28 7.54 73.04 4.86
C LEU A 28 8.89 72.33 5.05
N ILE A 29 9.77 72.88 5.88
CA ILE A 29 11.07 72.26 6.19
C ILE A 29 10.88 70.95 6.96
N LEU A 30 9.92 70.89 7.88
CA LEU A 30 9.62 69.68 8.67
C LEU A 30 8.87 68.62 7.86
N LEU A 31 8.22 69.00 6.76
CA LEU A 31 7.56 68.06 5.85
C LEU A 31 8.57 67.14 5.14
N ILE A 32 9.77 67.64 4.83
CA ILE A 32 10.83 66.88 4.15
C ILE A 32 11.21 65.60 4.93
N PRO A 33 11.60 65.66 6.22
CA PRO A 33 11.92 64.45 6.97
C PRO A 33 10.69 63.55 7.19
N ILE A 34 9.47 64.09 7.27
CA ILE A 34 8.26 63.26 7.38
C ILE A 34 8.03 62.44 6.11
N ILE A 35 8.09 63.06 4.93
CA ILE A 35 7.93 62.35 3.64
C ILE A 35 9.02 61.28 3.50
N LEU A 36 10.24 61.61 3.92
CA LEU A 36 11.36 60.68 3.87
C LEU A 36 11.14 59.45 4.76
N ILE A 37 10.69 59.66 6.00
CA ILE A 37 10.36 58.56 6.92
C ILE A 37 9.24 57.70 6.37
N VAL A 38 8.14 58.32 5.90
CA VAL A 38 7.01 57.58 5.31
C VAL A 38 7.45 56.77 4.10
N GLY A 39 8.28 57.35 3.24
CA GLY A 39 8.82 56.67 2.07
C GLY A 39 9.69 55.45 2.42
N ILE A 40 10.59 55.60 3.39
CA ILE A 40 11.39 54.48 3.92
C ILE A 40 10.48 53.41 4.53
N SER A 41 9.43 53.80 5.26
CA SER A 41 8.47 52.83 5.81
C SER A 41 7.73 52.04 4.73
N VAL A 42 7.36 52.68 3.61
CA VAL A 42 6.72 51.99 2.47
C VAL A 42 7.69 51.05 1.76
N ASP A 43 8.92 51.48 1.51
CA ASP A 43 9.97 50.63 0.93
C ASP A 43 10.24 49.40 1.83
N PHE A 44 10.30 49.60 3.14
CA PHE A 44 10.47 48.52 4.11
C PHE A 44 9.28 47.55 4.12
N ALA A 45 8.04 48.05 4.11
CA ALA A 45 6.85 47.22 4.06
C ALA A 45 6.83 46.33 2.80
N ARG A 46 7.21 46.90 1.63
CA ARG A 46 7.35 46.13 0.38
C ARG A 46 8.46 45.09 0.46
N MET A 47 9.59 45.41 1.09
CA MET A 47 10.69 44.47 1.28
C MET A 47 10.28 43.27 2.13
N VAL A 48 9.50 43.49 3.20
CA VAL A 48 8.95 42.40 4.02
C VAL A 48 8.01 41.52 3.19
N GLN A 49 7.16 42.14 2.36
CA GLN A 49 6.29 41.39 1.45
C GLN A 49 7.09 40.56 0.44
N PHE A 50 8.09 41.15 -0.23
CA PHE A 50 8.95 40.42 -1.18
C PHE A 50 9.73 39.28 -0.53
N ARG A 51 10.17 39.46 0.72
CA ARG A 51 10.79 38.36 1.47
C ARG A 51 9.81 37.22 1.70
N SER A 52 8.56 37.52 2.02
CA SER A 52 7.51 36.50 2.17
C SER A 52 7.23 35.79 0.85
N ASP A 53 7.10 36.52 -0.26
CA ASP A 53 6.86 35.94 -1.59
C ASP A 53 8.04 35.06 -2.03
N LEU A 54 9.28 35.52 -1.79
CA LEU A 54 10.49 34.74 -2.08
C LEU A 54 10.60 33.50 -1.18
N GLN A 55 10.21 33.60 0.09
CA GLN A 55 10.18 32.46 1.02
C GLN A 55 9.18 31.40 0.55
N ASN A 56 7.97 31.81 0.18
CA ASN A 56 6.96 30.89 -0.35
C ASN A 56 7.48 30.18 -1.61
N ALA A 57 8.15 30.90 -2.52
CA ALA A 57 8.71 30.31 -3.74
C ALA A 57 9.84 29.29 -3.46
N VAL A 58 10.75 29.54 -2.51
CA VAL A 58 11.79 28.57 -2.16
C VAL A 58 11.23 27.37 -1.37
N ASP A 59 10.21 27.58 -0.55
CA ASP A 59 9.53 26.52 0.20
C ASP A 59 8.77 25.59 -0.76
N GLU A 60 8.01 26.13 -1.70
CA GLU A 60 7.31 25.35 -2.74
C GLU A 60 8.30 24.58 -3.64
N ALA A 61 9.40 25.21 -4.03
CA ALA A 61 10.44 24.57 -4.83
C ALA A 61 11.16 23.44 -4.07
N ALA A 62 11.51 23.67 -2.80
CA ALA A 62 12.11 22.64 -1.95
C ALA A 62 11.16 21.46 -1.76
N LEU A 63 9.88 21.75 -1.48
CA LEU A 63 8.83 20.74 -1.35
C LEU A 63 8.71 19.89 -2.61
N ALA A 64 8.63 20.52 -3.79
CA ALA A 64 8.51 19.83 -5.06
C ALA A 64 9.72 18.94 -5.38
N GLY A 65 10.94 19.42 -5.09
CA GLY A 65 12.15 18.61 -5.25
C GLY A 65 12.20 17.43 -4.29
N ALA A 66 11.83 17.64 -3.02
CA ALA A 66 11.85 16.58 -2.02
C ALA A 66 10.84 15.46 -2.36
N VAL A 67 9.66 15.78 -2.91
CA VAL A 67 8.66 14.77 -3.32
C VAL A 67 9.22 13.74 -4.31
N VAL A 68 10.14 14.15 -5.20
CA VAL A 68 10.72 13.25 -6.21
C VAL A 68 12.07 12.66 -5.79
N PHE A 69 12.57 13.03 -4.60
CA PHE A 69 13.87 12.60 -4.11
C PHE A 69 13.71 11.36 -3.22
N ASP A 70 13.42 10.21 -3.84
CA ASP A 70 13.18 8.95 -3.12
C ASP A 70 14.47 8.14 -2.88
N ASP A 71 15.50 8.33 -3.71
CA ASP A 71 16.80 7.67 -3.56
C ASP A 71 17.94 8.52 -4.17
N GLN A 72 19.19 8.12 -3.89
CA GLN A 72 20.38 8.87 -4.32
C GLN A 72 20.50 9.05 -5.84
N THR A 73 20.00 8.10 -6.64
CA THR A 73 20.02 8.18 -8.11
C THR A 73 19.07 9.25 -8.64
N GLN A 74 18.09 9.69 -7.85
CA GLN A 74 17.13 10.75 -8.20
C GLN A 74 17.62 12.17 -7.86
N ALA A 75 18.82 12.34 -7.28
CA ALA A 75 19.31 13.65 -6.84
C ALA A 75 19.29 14.71 -7.96
N ASP A 76 19.74 14.38 -9.17
CA ASP A 76 19.75 15.32 -10.30
C ASP A 76 18.32 15.67 -10.77
N ASN A 77 17.41 14.69 -10.75
CA ASN A 77 16.00 14.90 -11.07
C ASN A 77 15.34 15.82 -10.03
N ALA A 78 15.58 15.59 -8.74
CA ALA A 78 15.10 16.43 -7.65
C ALA A 78 15.59 17.87 -7.75
N GLN A 79 16.86 18.08 -8.10
CA GLN A 79 17.41 19.42 -8.34
C GLN A 79 16.72 20.10 -9.52
N SER A 80 16.52 19.38 -10.63
CA SER A 80 15.85 19.90 -11.82
C SER A 80 14.40 20.28 -11.54
N VAL A 81 13.64 19.43 -10.83
CA VAL A 81 12.24 19.68 -10.45
C VAL A 81 12.15 20.91 -9.54
N ALA A 82 12.95 20.98 -8.48
CA ALA A 82 12.97 22.15 -7.59
C ALA A 82 13.33 23.44 -8.33
N GLN A 83 14.35 23.40 -9.19
CA GLN A 83 14.76 24.55 -10.00
C GLN A 83 13.65 25.01 -10.95
N ASN A 84 12.96 24.06 -11.60
CA ASN A 84 11.85 24.37 -12.49
C ASN A 84 10.66 24.98 -11.74
N TYR A 85 10.32 24.45 -10.55
CA TYR A 85 9.28 25.04 -9.70
C TYR A 85 9.63 26.47 -9.29
N PHE A 86 10.86 26.71 -8.84
CA PHE A 86 11.32 28.06 -8.50
C PHE A 86 11.26 29.03 -9.69
N ASN A 87 11.67 28.58 -10.88
CA ASN A 87 11.66 29.39 -12.10
C ASN A 87 10.23 29.75 -12.57
N HIS A 88 9.22 28.96 -12.20
CA HIS A 88 7.81 29.23 -12.51
C HIS A 88 7.07 29.99 -11.40
N ALA A 89 7.74 30.28 -10.27
CA ALA A 89 7.13 31.06 -9.20
C ALA A 89 6.76 32.47 -9.70
N ILE A 90 5.52 32.88 -9.43
CA ILE A 90 5.03 34.21 -9.80
C ILE A 90 5.56 35.22 -8.77
N LEU A 91 6.75 35.75 -9.04
CA LEU A 91 7.37 36.77 -8.20
C LEU A 91 7.04 38.18 -8.70
N PRO A 92 6.94 39.19 -7.81
CA PRO A 92 6.71 40.57 -8.22
C PRO A 92 7.78 41.08 -9.20
N SER A 93 7.37 41.75 -10.28
CA SER A 93 8.29 42.22 -11.34
C SER A 93 9.33 43.25 -10.88
N SER A 94 9.11 43.89 -9.72
CA SER A 94 10.06 44.79 -9.07
C SER A 94 11.21 44.06 -8.35
N LEU A 95 11.19 42.73 -8.35
CA LEU A 95 12.18 41.86 -7.75
C LEU A 95 13.11 41.30 -8.84
N SER A 96 14.41 41.61 -8.76
CA SER A 96 15.42 41.01 -9.63
C SER A 96 16.06 39.83 -8.92
N VAL A 97 15.72 38.61 -9.36
CA VAL A 97 16.13 37.37 -8.70
C VAL A 97 17.39 36.82 -9.36
N ALA A 98 18.41 36.48 -8.58
CA ALA A 98 19.56 35.73 -9.07
C ALA A 98 19.17 34.26 -9.28
N SER A 99 19.91 33.51 -10.10
CA SER A 99 19.70 32.06 -10.23
C SER A 99 19.67 31.40 -8.84
N SER A 100 18.61 30.63 -8.56
CA SER A 100 18.55 29.87 -7.32
C SER A 100 19.67 28.84 -7.25
N LYS A 101 20.10 28.54 -6.03
CA LYS A 101 21.00 27.45 -5.74
C LYS A 101 20.19 26.34 -5.08
N VAL A 102 20.13 25.20 -5.76
CA VAL A 102 19.50 23.98 -5.26
C VAL A 102 20.60 23.00 -4.84
N THR A 103 20.44 22.39 -3.67
CA THR A 103 21.33 21.33 -3.18
C THR A 103 20.50 20.18 -2.63
N THR A 104 20.95 18.95 -2.87
CA THR A 104 20.35 17.71 -2.38
C THR A 104 21.27 17.04 -1.38
N ASP A 105 20.73 16.48 -0.29
CA ASP A 105 21.45 15.65 0.65
C ASP A 105 20.71 14.32 0.86
N THR A 106 21.36 13.22 0.49
CA THR A 106 20.80 11.86 0.59
C THR A 106 20.74 11.34 2.02
N ASN A 107 21.54 11.92 2.93
CA ASN A 107 21.65 11.50 4.32
C ASN A 107 21.24 12.63 5.27
N GLY A 108 20.39 13.54 4.79
CA GLY A 108 19.84 14.59 5.62
C GLY A 108 19.03 14.00 6.78
N THR A 109 18.77 14.82 7.79
CA THR A 109 17.76 14.52 8.80
C THR A 109 16.55 15.39 8.53
N ILE A 110 15.35 14.86 8.75
CA ILE A 110 14.17 15.72 8.97
C ILE A 110 14.57 16.68 10.10
N ASN A 111 14.29 17.98 9.97
CA ASN A 111 14.60 19.05 10.92
C ASN A 111 15.06 18.55 12.31
N PRO A 112 16.23 18.92 12.83
CA PRO A 112 16.70 18.45 14.14
C PRO A 112 15.68 18.71 15.29
N ASN A 113 14.72 19.63 15.10
CA ASN A 113 13.63 19.87 16.04
C ASN A 113 12.43 18.90 15.93
N LEU A 114 12.31 18.15 14.83
CA LEU A 114 11.22 17.20 14.53
C LEU A 114 11.67 15.72 14.63
N GLY A 115 12.97 15.47 14.81
CA GLY A 115 13.54 14.13 15.05
C GLY A 115 14.87 13.94 14.35
N GLY A 116 15.56 12.82 14.63
CA GLY A 116 16.80 12.42 13.94
C GLY A 116 16.56 11.43 12.80
N ALA A 117 15.33 11.32 12.30
CA ALA A 117 15.00 10.38 11.24
C ALA A 117 15.71 10.78 9.94
N ALA A 118 16.32 9.80 9.27
CA ALA A 118 16.99 10.02 8.00
C ALA A 118 15.96 10.45 6.94
N ALA A 119 16.35 11.38 6.08
CA ALA A 119 15.53 11.92 5.01
C ALA A 119 16.38 12.32 3.82
N HIS A 120 15.80 12.20 2.63
CA HIS A 120 16.34 12.81 1.43
C HIS A 120 15.89 14.28 1.40
N THR A 121 16.83 15.20 1.61
CA THR A 121 16.51 16.62 1.74
C THR A 121 16.90 17.42 0.50
N VAL A 122 16.05 18.39 0.17
CA VAL A 122 16.28 19.38 -0.88
C VAL A 122 16.26 20.75 -0.25
N THR A 123 17.36 21.48 -0.42
CA THR A 123 17.49 22.86 0.02
C THR A 123 17.52 23.77 -1.19
N VAL A 124 16.60 24.72 -1.25
CA VAL A 124 16.55 25.78 -2.25
C VAL A 124 16.91 27.09 -1.58
N SER A 125 17.87 27.80 -2.15
CA SER A 125 18.25 29.13 -1.69
C SER A 125 18.20 30.11 -2.86
N ALA A 126 17.64 31.29 -2.60
CA ALA A 126 17.54 32.34 -3.59
C ALA A 126 17.89 33.68 -2.98
N THR A 127 18.55 34.51 -3.79
CA THR A 127 18.87 35.89 -3.45
C THR A 127 18.24 36.80 -4.49
N ALA A 128 17.61 37.87 -4.02
CA ALA A 128 16.93 38.81 -4.90
C ALA A 128 17.19 40.26 -4.49
N HIS A 129 17.11 41.16 -5.45
CA HIS A 129 17.24 42.59 -5.27
C HIS A 129 15.89 43.28 -5.40
N ALA A 130 15.45 43.93 -4.33
CA ALA A 130 14.23 44.72 -4.29
C ALA A 130 14.51 46.17 -4.73
N SER A 131 13.81 46.63 -5.76
CA SER A 131 13.88 48.04 -6.17
C SER A 131 13.24 48.91 -5.09
N THR A 132 14.04 49.72 -4.40
CA THR A 132 13.57 50.68 -3.37
C THR A 132 13.80 52.11 -3.81
N THR A 133 12.88 53.00 -3.46
CA THR A 133 12.86 54.37 -3.96
C THR A 133 13.71 55.31 -3.10
N LEU A 134 13.40 55.38 -1.81
CA LEU A 134 14.06 56.28 -0.87
C LEU A 134 15.06 55.54 0.01
N MET A 135 14.85 54.25 0.27
CA MET A 135 15.80 53.44 1.04
C MET A 135 17.15 53.27 0.32
N SER A 136 17.14 53.22 -1.01
CA SER A 136 18.36 53.10 -1.83
C SER A 136 19.33 54.28 -1.68
N LEU A 137 18.82 55.46 -1.33
CA LEU A 137 19.63 56.67 -1.12
C LEU A 137 20.44 56.61 0.18
N PHE A 138 19.89 55.98 1.23
CA PHE A 138 20.50 55.93 2.55
C PHE A 138 21.20 54.61 2.84
N LEU A 139 20.73 53.51 2.24
CA LEU A 139 21.21 52.15 2.46
C LEU A 139 21.32 51.39 1.13
N PRO A 140 22.31 51.70 0.28
CA PRO A 140 22.45 51.07 -1.03
C PRO A 140 22.65 49.55 -0.97
N GLY A 141 23.13 49.01 0.16
CA GLY A 141 23.28 47.57 0.38
C GLY A 141 22.05 46.85 0.96
N ALA A 142 21.03 47.57 1.43
CA ALA A 142 19.86 46.96 2.09
C ALA A 142 18.86 46.34 1.11
N GLN A 143 19.11 46.39 -0.20
CA GLN A 143 18.18 45.94 -1.24
C GLN A 143 18.19 44.42 -1.45
N THR A 144 19.19 43.73 -0.92
CA THR A 144 19.35 42.29 -1.09
C THR A 144 18.53 41.55 -0.03
N ILE A 145 17.59 40.73 -0.50
CA ILE A 145 16.85 39.77 0.34
C ILE A 145 17.30 38.36 -0.02
N SER A 146 17.39 37.50 0.97
CA SER A 146 17.68 36.08 0.79
C SER A 146 16.61 35.23 1.46
N ALA A 147 16.22 34.15 0.80
CA ALA A 147 15.34 33.13 1.37
C ALA A 147 16.00 31.76 1.19
N GLN A 148 15.71 30.87 2.12
CA GLN A 148 16.12 29.47 2.07
C GLN A 148 14.96 28.62 2.54
N GLY A 149 14.57 27.66 1.73
CA GLY A 149 13.60 26.62 2.06
C GLY A 149 14.32 25.28 2.05
N THR A 150 14.08 24.45 3.06
CA THR A 150 14.53 23.05 3.05
C THR A 150 13.32 22.16 3.27
N ALA A 151 13.23 21.10 2.47
CA ALA A 151 12.19 20.10 2.61
C ALA A 151 12.83 18.72 2.59
N GLY A 152 12.29 17.79 3.36
CA GLY A 152 12.80 16.42 3.45
C GLY A 152 11.72 15.39 3.16
N ASN A 153 12.03 14.42 2.31
CA ASN A 153 11.26 13.19 2.16
C ASN A 153 11.81 12.16 3.15
N PRO A 154 11.03 11.80 4.19
CA PRO A 154 11.50 10.89 5.23
C PRO A 154 11.82 9.51 4.65
N ILE A 155 13.00 8.98 4.99
CA ILE A 155 13.31 7.57 4.77
C ILE A 155 12.56 6.79 5.85
N VAL A 156 11.40 6.27 5.47
CA VAL A 156 10.62 5.37 6.32
C VAL A 156 11.11 3.95 6.06
N SER A 157 10.98 3.07 7.05
CA SER A 157 11.15 1.64 6.84
C SER A 157 9.87 0.99 7.28
N ALA A 158 9.08 0.45 6.34
CA ALA A 158 8.00 -0.44 6.75
C ALA A 158 8.65 -1.56 7.58
N THR A 159 8.22 -1.70 8.82
CA THR A 159 8.67 -2.79 9.67
C THR A 159 7.45 -3.64 9.87
N PRO A 160 7.09 -4.53 8.93
CA PRO A 160 5.90 -5.33 9.08
C PRO A 160 6.07 -6.13 10.37
N VAL A 161 5.23 -5.82 11.33
CA VAL A 161 5.10 -6.58 12.55
C VAL A 161 4.24 -7.78 12.19
N VAL A 162 4.86 -8.77 11.55
CA VAL A 162 4.18 -10.01 11.16
C VAL A 162 3.89 -10.78 12.43
N THR A 163 2.71 -10.53 12.96
CA THR A 163 2.18 -11.27 14.08
C THR A 163 1.20 -12.27 13.53
N GLN A 164 1.48 -13.55 13.83
CA GLN A 164 0.50 -14.63 13.79
C GLN A 164 -0.02 -15.07 12.42
N VAL A 165 0.89 -15.41 11.49
CA VAL A 165 0.54 -16.26 10.35
C VAL A 165 0.02 -17.60 10.88
N ASN A 166 -1.30 -17.74 10.94
CA ASN A 166 -1.97 -18.92 11.47
C ASN A 166 -1.89 -20.06 10.44
N SER A 167 -1.08 -21.07 10.73
CA SER A 167 -0.74 -22.17 9.82
C SER A 167 -1.67 -23.39 9.94
N ARG A 168 -2.95 -23.18 10.25
CA ARG A 168 -3.86 -24.30 10.54
C ARG A 168 -4.27 -25.07 9.29
N ALA A 169 -4.16 -24.50 8.11
CA ALA A 169 -4.50 -25.16 6.86
C ALA A 169 -3.50 -26.29 6.52
N CYS A 170 -4.00 -27.29 5.78
CA CYS A 170 -3.24 -28.49 5.43
C CYS A 170 -2.42 -28.37 4.15
N ASP A 171 -2.62 -27.27 3.44
CA ASP A 171 -1.71 -26.73 2.45
C ASP A 171 -0.57 -25.91 3.07
N GLY A 172 0.44 -25.68 2.25
CA GLY A 172 1.59 -24.84 2.55
C GLY A 172 1.31 -23.41 2.12
N ASN A 173 0.99 -22.53 3.07
CA ASN A 173 0.77 -21.12 2.85
C ASN A 173 2.05 -20.34 3.14
N THR A 174 2.53 -19.56 2.19
CA THR A 174 3.68 -18.65 2.38
C THR A 174 3.29 -17.26 1.95
N VAL A 175 3.52 -16.28 2.82
CA VAL A 175 3.21 -14.89 2.57
C VAL A 175 4.50 -14.15 2.24
N TYR A 176 4.45 -13.37 1.16
CA TYR A 176 5.54 -12.51 0.72
C TYR A 176 5.07 -11.05 0.65
N LEU A 177 6.02 -10.15 0.84
CA LEU A 177 5.87 -8.72 0.59
C LEU A 177 6.63 -8.37 -0.70
N TYR A 178 6.09 -7.46 -1.51
CA TYR A 178 6.78 -6.95 -2.70
C TYR A 178 6.46 -5.48 -2.93
N GLN A 179 7.33 -4.78 -3.67
CA GLN A 179 7.08 -3.41 -4.12
C GLN A 179 6.13 -3.42 -5.31
N VAL A 180 5.05 -2.65 -5.25
CA VAL A 180 4.21 -2.45 -6.43
C VAL A 180 5.05 -1.72 -7.49
N PRO A 181 5.16 -2.25 -8.72
CA PRO A 181 5.99 -1.65 -9.75
C PRO A 181 5.44 -0.27 -10.14
N VAL A 182 6.32 0.60 -10.62
CA VAL A 182 5.90 1.83 -11.31
C VAL A 182 5.52 1.50 -12.75
N ASN A 183 4.60 2.27 -13.33
CA ASN A 183 4.28 2.18 -14.74
C ASN A 183 5.53 2.44 -15.60
N ALA A 184 5.46 2.10 -16.89
CA ALA A 184 6.59 2.27 -17.81
C ALA A 184 7.11 3.72 -17.92
N GLN A 185 6.32 4.72 -17.50
CA GLN A 185 6.68 6.13 -17.48
C GLN A 185 7.33 6.58 -16.16
N GLY A 186 7.32 5.73 -15.11
CA GLY A 186 7.83 6.06 -13.78
C GLY A 186 7.01 7.13 -13.05
N THR A 187 5.77 7.40 -13.47
CA THR A 187 4.95 8.52 -12.94
C THR A 187 3.89 8.10 -11.94
N ALA A 188 3.50 6.83 -11.96
CA ALA A 188 2.50 6.28 -11.05
C ALA A 188 2.79 4.79 -10.81
N TYR A 189 2.24 4.26 -9.73
CA TYR A 189 2.27 2.82 -9.47
C TYR A 189 1.32 2.08 -10.40
N ASP A 190 1.78 0.95 -10.92
CA ASP A 190 1.02 0.06 -11.78
C ASP A 190 0.47 -1.10 -10.97
N PHE A 191 -0.80 -0.98 -10.58
CA PHE A 191 -1.52 -2.02 -9.85
C PHE A 191 -2.07 -3.13 -10.76
N SER A 192 -1.87 -3.02 -12.08
CA SER A 192 -2.26 -4.06 -13.06
C SER A 192 -1.13 -5.05 -13.36
N SER A 193 0.04 -4.85 -12.75
CA SER A 193 1.19 -5.72 -12.91
C SER A 193 1.82 -6.09 -11.57
N VAL A 194 2.39 -7.29 -11.52
CA VAL A 194 3.14 -7.80 -10.39
C VAL A 194 4.57 -8.11 -10.83
N PRO A 195 5.58 -7.92 -9.95
CA PRO A 195 6.96 -8.27 -10.29
C PRO A 195 7.10 -9.75 -10.64
N ALA A 196 8.05 -10.10 -11.50
CA ALA A 196 8.39 -11.50 -11.69
C ALA A 196 8.90 -12.09 -10.37
N PHE A 197 8.40 -13.27 -9.99
CA PHE A 197 8.79 -13.90 -8.73
C PHE A 197 10.31 -14.17 -8.69
N SER A 198 10.98 -13.59 -7.70
CA SER A 198 12.40 -13.76 -7.43
C SER A 198 12.70 -13.41 -5.98
N ASN A 199 13.78 -13.97 -5.43
CA ASN A 199 14.23 -13.64 -4.06
C ASN A 199 14.70 -12.18 -3.89
N SER A 200 14.83 -11.43 -4.99
CA SER A 200 15.15 -9.99 -4.96
C SER A 200 13.92 -9.09 -5.05
N SER A 201 12.77 -9.62 -5.48
CA SER A 201 11.54 -8.85 -5.67
C SER A 201 10.48 -9.18 -4.63
N TYR A 202 10.65 -10.28 -3.90
CA TYR A 202 9.73 -10.79 -2.91
C TYR A 202 10.47 -11.13 -1.63
N ASP A 203 9.98 -10.60 -0.51
CA ASP A 203 10.50 -10.87 0.82
C ASP A 203 9.52 -11.76 1.55
N GLU A 204 9.95 -12.97 1.93
CA GLU A 204 9.12 -13.88 2.69
C GLU A 204 8.88 -13.31 4.09
N ILE A 205 7.61 -13.06 4.43
CA ILE A 205 7.21 -12.50 5.71
C ILE A 205 6.59 -13.55 6.64
N GLY A 206 6.23 -14.72 6.13
CA GLY A 206 5.89 -15.86 6.98
C GLY A 206 5.43 -17.08 6.19
N THR A 207 5.49 -18.25 6.82
CA THR A 207 5.14 -19.51 6.18
C THR A 207 4.48 -20.49 7.14
N SER A 208 3.57 -21.31 6.61
CA SER A 208 2.89 -22.41 7.31
C SER A 208 3.68 -23.73 7.22
N TYR A 209 4.74 -23.77 6.40
CA TYR A 209 5.55 -24.97 6.18
C TYR A 209 6.35 -25.37 7.43
N THR A 210 5.79 -26.21 8.32
CA THR A 210 6.48 -27.38 8.94
C THR A 210 5.62 -28.14 9.99
N PRO A 211 5.74 -29.48 10.05
CA PRO A 211 5.34 -30.33 11.18
C PRO A 211 6.34 -30.25 12.35
N GLY A 212 5.92 -29.79 13.52
CA GLY A 212 6.58 -30.17 14.79
C GLY A 212 7.47 -29.16 15.51
N THR A 213 7.64 -27.93 15.02
CA THR A 213 8.22 -26.83 15.83
C THR A 213 7.30 -25.61 15.80
N PRO A 214 6.88 -25.09 16.97
CA PRO A 214 5.97 -23.97 17.05
C PRO A 214 6.66 -22.73 16.47
N GLN A 215 6.08 -22.17 15.40
CA GLN A 215 6.44 -20.90 14.80
C GLN A 215 7.93 -20.81 14.43
N TYR A 216 8.29 -21.05 13.16
CA TYR A 216 9.46 -20.34 12.66
C TYR A 216 9.03 -18.86 12.57
N PRO A 217 9.51 -17.95 13.44
CA PRO A 217 9.56 -16.55 13.03
C PRO A 217 10.30 -16.51 11.70
N THR A 218 9.93 -15.57 10.82
CA THR A 218 10.76 -15.13 9.67
C THR A 218 12.23 -15.42 9.96
N GLN A 219 12.90 -16.21 9.10
CA GLN A 219 14.25 -16.70 9.40
C GLN A 219 15.08 -15.58 10.04
N SER A 220 15.65 -15.83 11.23
CA SER A 220 16.46 -14.84 11.94
C SER A 220 17.49 -14.22 10.99
N GLY A 221 17.25 -12.97 10.57
CA GLY A 221 18.07 -12.27 9.56
C GLY A 221 17.35 -11.84 8.27
N GLN A 222 16.13 -12.30 7.99
CA GLN A 222 15.29 -11.73 6.92
C GLN A 222 14.70 -10.40 7.42
N GLY A 223 15.45 -9.32 7.22
CA GLY A 223 14.94 -7.97 7.39
C GLY A 223 14.02 -7.65 6.21
N VAL A 224 12.79 -7.24 6.50
CA VAL A 224 11.93 -6.68 5.46
C VAL A 224 12.61 -5.43 4.91
N PRO A 225 12.65 -5.23 3.58
CA PRO A 225 13.33 -4.09 3.00
C PRO A 225 12.71 -2.78 3.49
N SER A 226 13.55 -1.75 3.58
CA SER A 226 13.06 -0.38 3.77
C SER A 226 12.38 0.11 2.49
N PHE A 227 11.22 0.76 2.64
CA PHE A 227 10.46 1.35 1.53
C PHE A 227 10.27 2.84 1.78
N ALA A 228 10.30 3.67 0.73
CA ALA A 228 9.86 5.06 0.84
C ALA A 228 8.46 5.12 1.46
N ALA A 229 8.16 6.17 2.24
CA ALA A 229 6.87 6.30 2.94
C ALA A 229 5.66 6.15 2.01
N THR A 230 5.83 6.62 0.77
CA THR A 230 4.83 6.65 -0.29
C THR A 230 4.82 5.41 -1.17
N GLN A 231 5.83 4.53 -1.10
CA GLN A 231 5.91 3.30 -1.89
C GLN A 231 4.83 2.32 -1.39
N PRO A 232 3.82 2.00 -2.21
CA PRO A 232 2.87 0.96 -1.90
C PRO A 232 3.58 -0.39 -1.99
N PHE A 233 3.26 -1.26 -1.05
CA PHE A 233 3.69 -2.65 -1.07
C PHE A 233 2.48 -3.54 -1.29
N GLY A 234 2.67 -4.59 -2.09
CA GLY A 234 1.69 -5.65 -2.23
C GLY A 234 2.06 -6.84 -1.35
N VAL A 235 1.05 -7.60 -0.98
CA VAL A 235 1.18 -8.92 -0.35
C VAL A 235 0.93 -9.95 -1.43
N MET A 236 1.83 -10.94 -1.52
CA MET A 236 1.57 -12.17 -2.25
C MET A 236 1.34 -13.30 -1.25
N LEU A 237 0.14 -13.87 -1.22
CA LEU A 237 -0.03 -15.20 -0.63
C LEU A 237 0.32 -16.23 -1.69
N ARG A 238 1.10 -17.23 -1.29
CA ARG A 238 1.30 -18.44 -2.05
C ARG A 238 0.70 -19.60 -1.29
N ASN A 239 -0.21 -20.32 -1.91
CA ASN A 239 -0.82 -21.52 -1.39
C ASN A 239 -0.31 -22.74 -2.18
N ASP A 240 0.34 -23.66 -1.51
CA ASP A 240 0.87 -24.88 -2.11
C ASP A 240 0.03 -26.06 -1.65
N THR A 241 -0.71 -26.65 -2.58
CA THR A 241 -1.60 -27.78 -2.31
C THR A 241 -0.81 -28.92 -1.70
N ASN A 242 -1.24 -29.37 -0.52
CA ASN A 242 -0.59 -30.46 0.22
C ASN A 242 0.83 -30.11 0.69
N GLY A 243 1.14 -28.83 0.88
CA GLY A 243 2.44 -28.39 1.39
C GLY A 243 2.75 -28.86 2.82
N ASN A 244 1.74 -29.21 3.62
CA ASN A 244 1.89 -29.63 5.02
C ASN A 244 1.63 -31.14 5.27
N VAL A 245 1.84 -32.01 4.27
CA VAL A 245 1.79 -33.48 4.47
C VAL A 245 2.66 -33.89 5.65
N GLY A 246 2.07 -34.63 6.59
CA GLY A 246 2.76 -35.12 7.78
C GLY A 246 2.67 -34.19 8.99
N ASN A 247 2.00 -33.04 8.87
CA ASN A 247 1.61 -32.26 10.04
C ASN A 247 0.60 -33.06 10.89
N PRO A 248 0.88 -33.38 12.17
CA PRO A 248 -0.04 -34.16 13.01
C PRO A 248 -1.39 -33.47 13.23
N THR A 249 -1.51 -32.14 13.02
CA THR A 249 -2.81 -31.46 13.02
C THR A 249 -3.61 -31.73 11.74
N CYS A 250 -2.92 -32.04 10.65
CA CYS A 250 -3.47 -32.51 9.39
C CYS A 250 -3.55 -34.03 9.39
N SER A 251 -4.55 -34.53 10.09
CA SER A 251 -4.76 -35.97 10.26
C SER A 251 -5.19 -36.72 8.99
N VAL A 252 -5.29 -36.02 7.85
CA VAL A 252 -5.61 -36.60 6.53
C VAL A 252 -4.57 -36.16 5.51
N SER A 253 -4.12 -37.10 4.67
CA SER A 253 -3.28 -36.77 3.51
C SER A 253 -4.18 -36.17 2.44
N VAL A 254 -3.98 -34.90 2.13
CA VAL A 254 -4.79 -34.17 1.14
C VAL A 254 -4.31 -34.56 -0.23
N ASN A 255 -4.92 -35.59 -0.81
CA ASN A 255 -4.53 -36.11 -2.12
C ASN A 255 -5.34 -35.49 -3.27
N GLY A 256 -6.33 -34.65 -2.97
CA GLY A 256 -7.17 -33.95 -3.96
C GLY A 256 -6.60 -32.58 -4.34
N ALA A 257 -7.30 -31.89 -5.23
CA ALA A 257 -7.04 -30.47 -5.45
C ALA A 257 -7.43 -29.65 -4.21
N ASN A 258 -6.75 -28.53 -3.97
CA ASN A 258 -7.19 -27.58 -2.96
C ASN A 258 -8.49 -26.91 -3.39
N SER A 259 -9.07 -26.15 -2.47
CA SER A 259 -10.22 -25.26 -2.60
C SER A 259 -10.18 -24.28 -3.78
N TYR A 260 -9.05 -24.21 -4.45
CA TYR A 260 -8.80 -23.32 -5.55
C TYR A 260 -8.53 -24.04 -6.88
N GLY A 261 -8.68 -25.37 -6.91
CA GLY A 261 -8.51 -26.21 -8.10
C GLY A 261 -7.05 -26.49 -8.48
N ALA A 262 -6.06 -26.13 -7.65
CA ALA A 262 -4.69 -26.62 -7.85
C ALA A 262 -4.61 -28.08 -7.40
N PRO A 263 -4.12 -28.99 -8.25
CA PRO A 263 -3.95 -30.38 -7.89
C PRO A 263 -2.83 -30.55 -6.84
N ASN A 264 -2.75 -31.73 -6.23
CA ASN A 264 -1.68 -32.09 -5.30
C ASN A 264 -0.27 -31.74 -5.83
N GLY A 265 0.51 -30.99 -5.04
CA GLY A 265 1.84 -30.48 -5.39
C GLY A 265 1.83 -29.22 -6.26
N GLY A 266 0.64 -28.74 -6.64
CA GLY A 266 0.41 -27.48 -7.31
C GLY A 266 0.62 -26.29 -6.37
N SER A 267 0.95 -25.15 -6.96
CA SER A 267 1.14 -23.88 -6.26
C SER A 267 0.22 -22.84 -6.85
N GLN A 268 -0.36 -22.01 -6.03
CA GLN A 268 -1.14 -20.86 -6.45
C GLN A 268 -0.65 -19.63 -5.76
N THR A 269 -0.71 -18.51 -6.45
CA THR A 269 -0.35 -17.21 -5.91
C THR A 269 -1.56 -16.31 -5.88
N PHE A 270 -1.49 -15.29 -5.04
CA PHE A 270 -2.53 -14.29 -4.98
C PHE A 270 -1.93 -12.97 -4.60
N TYR A 271 -2.35 -11.92 -5.28
CA TYR A 271 -1.72 -10.61 -5.18
C TYR A 271 -2.72 -9.59 -4.69
N SER A 272 -2.43 -8.99 -3.53
CA SER A 272 -3.32 -7.98 -2.97
C SER A 272 -3.37 -6.70 -3.82
N SER A 273 -2.29 -6.34 -4.52
CA SER A 273 -2.21 -5.11 -5.31
C SER A 273 -3.21 -5.06 -6.47
N LEU A 274 -3.54 -6.20 -7.08
CA LEU A 274 -4.51 -6.30 -8.18
C LEU A 274 -5.91 -5.78 -7.79
N LEU A 275 -6.26 -5.81 -6.50
CA LEU A 275 -7.51 -5.26 -6.01
C LEU A 275 -7.64 -3.75 -6.25
N GLN A 276 -6.53 -3.01 -6.25
CA GLN A 276 -6.53 -1.57 -6.55
C GLN A 276 -6.84 -1.29 -8.03
N ASN A 277 -6.60 -2.27 -8.91
CA ASN A 277 -6.99 -2.22 -10.32
C ASN A 277 -8.41 -2.79 -10.57
N GLY A 278 -9.11 -3.20 -9.51
CA GLY A 278 -10.42 -3.87 -9.63
C GLY A 278 -10.34 -5.29 -10.16
N GLU A 279 -9.15 -5.90 -10.15
CA GLU A 279 -8.90 -7.28 -10.55
C GLU A 279 -8.96 -8.21 -9.35
N SER A 280 -9.24 -9.50 -9.59
CA SER A 280 -9.21 -10.49 -8.53
C SER A 280 -7.75 -10.74 -8.10
N PRO A 281 -7.46 -11.00 -6.81
CA PRO A 281 -6.12 -11.36 -6.37
C PRO A 281 -5.55 -12.59 -7.08
N SER A 282 -6.41 -13.46 -7.61
CA SER A 282 -6.03 -14.66 -8.36
C SER A 282 -6.02 -14.49 -9.89
N GLU A 283 -6.20 -13.27 -10.43
CA GLU A 283 -6.28 -13.06 -11.89
C GLU A 283 -5.04 -13.63 -12.60
N ASP A 284 -3.85 -13.42 -12.03
CA ASP A 284 -2.55 -13.85 -12.56
C ASP A 284 -2.09 -15.23 -12.07
N SER A 285 -2.91 -15.97 -11.33
CA SER A 285 -2.50 -17.23 -10.70
C SER A 285 -3.00 -18.48 -11.41
N ASN A 286 -3.73 -18.31 -12.49
CA ASN A 286 -4.22 -19.42 -13.30
C ASN A 286 -3.06 -20.04 -14.10
N TYR A 287 -2.88 -21.36 -14.01
CA TYR A 287 -1.88 -22.10 -14.79
C TYR A 287 -2.46 -23.38 -15.37
N GLY A 288 -1.92 -23.78 -16.52
CA GLY A 288 -2.28 -25.04 -17.17
C GLY A 288 -1.55 -26.24 -16.53
N TYR A 289 -2.24 -27.34 -16.25
CA TYR A 289 -1.66 -28.59 -15.80
C TYR A 289 -2.27 -29.77 -16.55
N GLN A 290 -1.55 -30.89 -16.60
CA GLN A 290 -2.04 -32.11 -17.25
C GLN A 290 -2.25 -33.21 -16.23
N VAL A 291 -3.33 -33.97 -16.38
CA VAL A 291 -3.51 -35.20 -15.61
C VAL A 291 -3.79 -36.37 -16.53
N ALA A 292 -2.93 -37.38 -16.47
CA ALA A 292 -3.07 -38.62 -17.22
C ALA A 292 -3.63 -39.72 -16.31
N VAL A 293 -4.78 -40.25 -16.67
CA VAL A 293 -5.51 -41.30 -15.94
C VAL A 293 -5.45 -42.57 -16.76
N THR A 294 -4.79 -43.61 -16.25
CA THR A 294 -4.72 -44.90 -16.93
C THR A 294 -5.71 -45.87 -16.31
N SER A 295 -6.66 -46.32 -17.12
CA SER A 295 -7.62 -47.36 -16.78
C SER A 295 -7.06 -48.75 -17.04
N GLY A 296 -7.51 -49.72 -16.26
CA GLY A 296 -7.24 -51.13 -16.44
C GLY A 296 -8.44 -51.95 -15.97
N THR A 297 -8.22 -53.24 -15.74
CA THR A 297 -9.22 -54.10 -15.13
C THR A 297 -8.66 -54.73 -13.86
N ASP A 298 -9.47 -54.79 -12.80
CA ASP A 298 -9.16 -55.53 -11.58
C ASP A 298 -9.08 -57.04 -11.85
N SER A 299 -8.73 -57.83 -10.83
CA SER A 299 -8.68 -59.29 -10.94
C SER A 299 -10.02 -59.97 -11.26
N SER A 300 -11.12 -59.23 -11.16
CA SER A 300 -12.48 -59.69 -11.46
C SER A 300 -12.97 -59.22 -12.84
N GLY A 301 -12.14 -58.47 -13.58
CA GLY A 301 -12.47 -57.92 -14.90
C GLY A 301 -13.25 -56.61 -14.86
N ASN A 302 -13.44 -55.98 -13.70
CA ASN A 302 -14.10 -54.68 -13.59
C ASN A 302 -13.14 -53.55 -13.94
N PRO A 303 -13.60 -52.47 -14.59
CA PRO A 303 -12.74 -51.32 -14.86
C PRO A 303 -12.25 -50.68 -13.55
N GLU A 304 -10.94 -50.46 -13.45
CA GLU A 304 -10.26 -49.84 -12.32
C GLU A 304 -9.31 -48.75 -12.82
N ILE A 305 -9.16 -47.65 -12.08
CA ILE A 305 -8.08 -46.68 -12.33
C ILE A 305 -6.79 -47.28 -11.76
N THR A 306 -5.83 -47.56 -12.63
CA THR A 306 -4.55 -48.21 -12.26
C THR A 306 -3.45 -47.21 -11.93
N SER A 307 -3.47 -46.03 -12.56
CA SER A 307 -2.53 -44.96 -12.25
C SER A 307 -3.14 -43.59 -12.55
N VAL A 308 -2.73 -42.59 -11.77
CA VAL A 308 -2.96 -41.19 -12.08
C VAL A 308 -1.65 -40.43 -11.99
N GLN A 309 -1.33 -39.66 -13.02
CA GLN A 309 -0.11 -38.88 -13.14
C GLN A 309 -0.47 -37.42 -13.43
N THR A 310 -0.15 -36.54 -12.50
CA THR A 310 -0.33 -35.09 -12.63
C THR A 310 0.99 -34.47 -13.03
N THR A 311 1.03 -33.79 -14.18
CA THR A 311 2.17 -33.00 -14.65
C THR A 311 1.87 -31.53 -14.48
N LEU A 312 2.66 -30.89 -13.63
CA LEU A 312 2.61 -29.48 -13.33
C LEU A 312 3.62 -28.73 -14.18
N PRO A 313 3.25 -27.54 -14.68
CA PRO A 313 4.20 -26.69 -15.37
C PRO A 313 5.26 -26.22 -14.38
N PRO A 314 6.39 -25.66 -14.88
CA PRO A 314 7.30 -24.90 -14.05
C PRO A 314 6.57 -23.92 -13.13
N SER A 315 6.77 -24.11 -11.82
CA SER A 315 6.24 -23.24 -10.77
C SER A 315 7.39 -22.77 -9.88
N ILE A 316 7.07 -21.93 -8.90
CA ILE A 316 8.05 -21.47 -7.92
C ILE A 316 8.61 -22.66 -7.09
N LEU A 317 7.79 -23.67 -6.75
CA LEU A 317 8.23 -24.87 -6.00
C LEU A 317 9.03 -25.79 -6.91
N ASN A 318 8.61 -25.85 -8.17
CA ASN A 318 9.10 -26.80 -9.14
C ASN A 318 9.56 -26.03 -10.39
N PRO A 319 10.74 -25.35 -10.39
CA PRO A 319 11.19 -24.55 -11.53
C PRO A 319 11.36 -25.33 -12.83
N GLN A 320 11.43 -26.66 -12.74
CA GLN A 320 11.52 -27.58 -13.87
C GLN A 320 10.17 -28.22 -14.24
N GLY A 321 9.10 -27.82 -13.57
CA GLY A 321 7.85 -28.57 -13.49
C GLY A 321 7.99 -29.74 -12.53
N SER A 322 6.87 -30.39 -12.23
CA SER A 322 6.87 -31.61 -11.43
C SER A 322 5.86 -32.60 -11.97
N THR A 323 6.12 -33.87 -11.72
CA THR A 323 5.19 -34.93 -12.07
C THR A 323 4.89 -35.75 -10.82
N ALA A 324 3.70 -35.58 -10.28
CA ALA A 324 3.20 -36.38 -9.17
C ALA A 324 2.52 -37.63 -9.73
N SER A 325 2.77 -38.79 -9.12
CA SER A 325 2.09 -40.04 -9.48
C SER A 325 1.48 -40.67 -8.24
N LEU A 326 0.21 -41.03 -8.30
CA LEU A 326 -0.41 -41.83 -7.25
C LEU A 326 -0.17 -43.31 -7.51
N SER A 327 0.28 -44.02 -6.47
CA SER A 327 0.41 -45.47 -6.51
C SER A 327 -0.98 -46.14 -6.47
N GLN A 328 -1.07 -47.33 -7.05
CA GLN A 328 -2.28 -48.15 -7.03
C GLN A 328 -2.82 -48.40 -5.62
N SER A 329 -1.94 -48.57 -4.62
CA SER A 329 -2.36 -48.76 -3.22
C SER A 329 -3.09 -47.53 -2.65
N THR A 330 -2.66 -46.33 -3.04
CA THR A 330 -3.34 -45.09 -2.64
C THR A 330 -4.68 -44.97 -3.34
N LEU A 331 -4.74 -45.26 -4.64
CA LEU A 331 -5.99 -45.27 -5.41
C LEU A 331 -7.00 -46.28 -4.85
N GLN A 332 -6.56 -47.48 -4.46
CA GLN A 332 -7.41 -48.50 -3.84
C GLN A 332 -7.95 -48.07 -2.47
N SER A 333 -7.16 -47.35 -1.67
CA SER A 333 -7.63 -46.79 -0.39
C SER A 333 -8.71 -45.71 -0.58
N LEU A 334 -8.59 -44.91 -1.64
CA LEU A 334 -9.58 -43.89 -2.01
C LEU A 334 -10.86 -44.55 -2.56
N GLN A 335 -10.74 -45.57 -3.41
CA GLN A 335 -11.87 -46.34 -3.94
C GLN A 335 -12.66 -47.06 -2.83
N ALA A 336 -11.97 -47.67 -1.87
CA ALA A 336 -12.60 -48.34 -0.73
C ALA A 336 -13.42 -47.41 0.17
N SER A 337 -13.14 -46.10 0.09
CA SER A 337 -13.83 -45.06 0.85
C SER A 337 -15.06 -44.49 0.11
N GLY A 338 -15.41 -45.02 -1.07
CA GLY A 338 -16.57 -44.58 -1.86
C GLY A 338 -16.28 -43.43 -2.84
N TYR A 339 -15.02 -43.00 -2.97
CA TYR A 339 -14.59 -41.85 -3.78
C TYR A 339 -14.19 -42.24 -5.20
N ASN A 340 -15.12 -42.83 -5.97
CA ASN A 340 -14.79 -43.39 -7.28
C ASN A 340 -14.75 -42.39 -8.45
N THR A 341 -15.06 -41.11 -8.24
CA THR A 341 -15.13 -40.16 -9.35
C THR A 341 -13.82 -39.44 -9.51
N LEU A 342 -13.33 -39.43 -10.74
CA LEU A 342 -12.14 -38.67 -11.13
C LEU A 342 -12.25 -37.18 -10.75
N ASP A 343 -13.47 -36.65 -10.75
CA ASP A 343 -13.83 -35.30 -10.29
C ASP A 343 -13.30 -34.98 -8.88
N THR A 344 -13.35 -35.96 -7.98
CA THR A 344 -12.86 -35.84 -6.60
C THR A 344 -11.34 -35.71 -6.53
N TYR A 345 -10.61 -36.44 -7.38
CA TYR A 345 -9.15 -36.40 -7.38
C TYR A 345 -8.63 -35.14 -8.07
N LEU A 346 -9.26 -34.78 -9.18
CA LEU A 346 -8.83 -33.66 -10.00
C LEU A 346 -9.36 -32.31 -9.49
N GLY A 347 -10.37 -32.32 -8.60
CA GLY A 347 -11.03 -31.10 -8.10
C GLY A 347 -11.66 -30.26 -9.20
N ILE A 348 -11.98 -30.90 -10.32
CA ILE A 348 -12.54 -30.27 -11.51
C ILE A 348 -13.90 -30.87 -11.76
N ASN A 349 -14.76 -30.03 -12.31
CA ASN A 349 -16.01 -30.50 -12.84
C ASN A 349 -15.73 -31.48 -13.99
N ALA A 350 -16.55 -32.52 -14.09
CA ALA A 350 -16.47 -33.44 -15.23
C ALA A 350 -16.37 -32.61 -16.54
N PRO A 351 -15.48 -32.97 -17.47
CA PRO A 351 -15.13 -32.18 -18.68
C PRO A 351 -16.33 -31.68 -19.49
N ASP A 352 -17.47 -32.36 -19.36
CA ASP A 352 -18.69 -32.10 -20.12
C ASP A 352 -19.72 -31.23 -19.37
N THR A 353 -19.44 -30.87 -18.12
CA THR A 353 -20.21 -29.83 -17.43
C THR A 353 -19.72 -28.49 -17.95
N GLY A 354 -20.62 -27.55 -18.26
CA GLY A 354 -20.26 -26.22 -18.78
C GLY A 354 -19.45 -25.32 -17.84
N TYR A 355 -18.80 -25.92 -16.85
CA TYR A 355 -17.98 -25.33 -15.80
C TYR A 355 -16.61 -26.01 -15.66
N SER A 356 -16.28 -27.01 -16.49
CA SER A 356 -14.93 -27.57 -16.54
C SER A 356 -14.00 -26.68 -17.34
N ASN A 357 -12.80 -26.46 -16.82
CA ASN A 357 -11.70 -25.76 -17.49
C ASN A 357 -10.68 -26.75 -18.09
N CYS A 358 -11.09 -28.00 -18.24
CA CYS A 358 -10.27 -29.07 -18.80
C CYS A 358 -10.77 -29.49 -20.17
N THR A 359 -9.82 -29.81 -21.04
CA THR A 359 -10.07 -30.55 -22.28
C THR A 359 -9.55 -31.97 -22.12
N THR A 360 -10.13 -32.91 -22.85
CA THR A 360 -9.76 -34.33 -22.73
C THR A 360 -9.29 -34.92 -24.05
N SER A 361 -8.32 -35.83 -23.94
CA SER A 361 -7.89 -36.68 -25.04
C SER A 361 -7.66 -38.11 -24.54
N THR A 362 -8.06 -39.11 -25.31
CA THR A 362 -7.89 -40.53 -24.93
C THR A 362 -7.02 -41.25 -25.95
N SER A 363 -6.02 -41.96 -25.47
CA SER A 363 -5.12 -42.80 -26.27
C SER A 363 -4.95 -44.16 -25.60
N GLY A 364 -5.54 -45.20 -26.18
CA GLY A 364 -5.59 -46.53 -25.58
C GLY A 364 -6.39 -46.51 -24.28
N ASN A 365 -5.76 -46.93 -23.18
CA ASN A 365 -6.39 -46.95 -21.86
C ASN A 365 -6.11 -45.69 -21.03
N THR A 366 -5.37 -44.73 -21.58
CA THR A 366 -5.01 -43.49 -20.88
C THR A 366 -5.85 -42.34 -21.40
N THR A 367 -6.53 -41.65 -20.49
CA THR A 367 -7.20 -40.37 -20.75
C THR A 367 -6.37 -39.25 -20.13
N THR A 368 -5.95 -38.30 -20.95
CA THR A 368 -5.26 -37.09 -20.54
C THR A 368 -6.27 -35.95 -20.44
N TYR A 369 -6.20 -35.23 -19.33
CA TYR A 369 -6.97 -34.03 -19.01
C TYR A 369 -6.00 -32.85 -19.06
N ASP A 370 -6.14 -31.97 -20.04
CA ASP A 370 -5.43 -30.70 -20.12
C ASP A 370 -6.27 -29.65 -19.43
N CYS A 371 -5.92 -29.32 -18.20
CA CYS A 371 -6.66 -28.46 -17.30
C CYS A 371 -6.00 -27.10 -17.16
N SER A 372 -6.78 -26.10 -16.78
CA SER A 372 -6.28 -24.88 -16.16
C SER A 372 -6.65 -24.92 -14.68
N THR A 373 -5.97 -24.18 -13.81
CA THR A 373 -6.67 -23.65 -12.63
C THR A 373 -7.59 -22.53 -13.14
N GLN A 374 -8.84 -22.47 -12.68
CA GLN A 374 -9.75 -21.39 -13.04
C GLN A 374 -10.45 -20.93 -11.79
N TYR A 375 -10.05 -19.75 -11.33
CA TYR A 375 -10.89 -18.97 -10.45
C TYR A 375 -12.08 -18.43 -11.22
N ARG A 376 -13.23 -18.27 -10.55
CA ARG A 376 -14.26 -17.34 -11.03
C ARG A 376 -13.70 -15.91 -10.92
N THR A 377 -12.83 -15.57 -11.86
CA THR A 377 -12.49 -14.22 -12.27
C THR A 377 -13.71 -13.69 -13.00
N SER A 378 -14.77 -13.34 -12.26
CA SER A 378 -15.71 -12.43 -12.88
C SER A 378 -14.97 -11.11 -13.05
N LYS A 379 -14.33 -10.96 -14.22
CA LYS A 379 -13.55 -9.83 -14.69
C LYS A 379 -14.28 -8.49 -14.62
N ASN A 380 -15.55 -8.53 -14.20
CA ASN A 380 -16.40 -7.39 -13.98
C ASN A 380 -17.00 -7.47 -12.56
N PRO A 381 -16.34 -6.87 -11.55
CA PRO A 381 -16.88 -6.74 -10.19
C PRO A 381 -18.25 -6.03 -10.15
N GLN A 382 -18.66 -5.34 -11.22
CA GLN A 382 -19.97 -4.67 -11.30
C GLN A 382 -21.12 -5.59 -11.75
N THR A 383 -20.85 -6.76 -12.33
CA THR A 383 -21.90 -7.65 -12.87
C THR A 383 -21.97 -9.03 -12.22
N SER A 384 -20.97 -9.41 -11.43
CA SER A 384 -21.01 -10.67 -10.69
C SER A 384 -21.72 -10.48 -9.37
N ALA A 385 -22.89 -11.10 -9.23
CA ALA A 385 -23.63 -11.11 -7.96
C ALA A 385 -22.94 -11.96 -6.87
N THR A 386 -21.89 -12.71 -7.22
CA THR A 386 -21.15 -13.58 -6.30
C THR A 386 -19.72 -13.06 -6.15
N PRO A 387 -19.44 -12.25 -5.11
CA PRO A 387 -18.09 -11.80 -4.83
C PRO A 387 -17.21 -12.98 -4.37
N ASN A 388 -15.94 -13.02 -4.82
CA ASN A 388 -14.95 -13.99 -4.36
C ASN A 388 -14.32 -13.47 -3.05
N CYS A 389 -14.13 -14.34 -2.05
CA CYS A 389 -13.83 -13.95 -0.67
C CYS A 389 -12.38 -14.19 -0.27
N SER A 390 -11.48 -14.48 -1.22
CA SER A 390 -10.15 -15.01 -0.87
C SER A 390 -9.28 -14.03 -0.07
N LEU A 391 -9.50 -12.71 -0.17
CA LEU A 391 -8.75 -11.73 0.61
C LEU A 391 -9.66 -10.66 1.22
N TYR A 392 -9.52 -10.44 2.53
CA TYR A 392 -10.14 -9.37 3.28
C TYR A 392 -9.07 -8.53 3.99
N ILE A 393 -9.22 -7.21 3.97
CA ILE A 393 -8.28 -6.27 4.59
C ILE A 393 -9.02 -5.43 5.62
N GLN A 394 -8.58 -5.51 6.86
CA GLN A 394 -9.08 -4.68 7.96
C GLN A 394 -8.14 -3.52 8.24
N THR A 395 -8.69 -2.32 8.29
CA THR A 395 -8.01 -1.13 8.79
C THR A 395 -8.77 -0.54 9.97
N GLY A 396 -8.22 0.49 10.62
CA GLY A 396 -8.89 1.13 11.74
C GLY A 396 -8.93 0.28 13.01
N VAL A 397 -8.08 -0.76 13.09
CA VAL A 397 -7.96 -1.66 14.24
C VAL A 397 -7.18 -0.98 15.38
N THR A 398 -7.38 -1.40 16.62
CA THR A 398 -6.60 -0.91 17.76
C THR A 398 -5.34 -1.75 17.99
N GLN A 399 -4.37 -1.23 18.74
CA GLN A 399 -3.20 -2.05 19.10
C GLN A 399 -3.60 -3.26 19.96
N ASP A 400 -4.59 -3.11 20.84
CA ASP A 400 -5.14 -4.24 21.62
C ASP A 400 -5.77 -5.31 20.72
N TYR A 401 -6.41 -4.90 19.62
CA TYR A 401 -6.93 -5.84 18.64
C TYR A 401 -5.80 -6.65 18.00
N ILE A 402 -4.74 -5.99 17.52
CA ILE A 402 -3.58 -6.66 16.89
C ILE A 402 -2.91 -7.61 17.90
N ASN A 403 -2.64 -7.12 19.12
CA ASN A 403 -2.04 -7.91 20.19
C ASN A 403 -2.91 -9.09 20.62
N GLY A 404 -4.24 -8.94 20.52
CA GLY A 404 -5.24 -9.92 20.89
C GLY A 404 -5.62 -10.90 19.77
N LEU A 405 -5.08 -10.73 18.56
CA LEU A 405 -5.21 -11.75 17.53
C LEU A 405 -4.71 -13.09 18.07
N SER A 406 -5.25 -14.20 17.58
CA SER A 406 -4.75 -15.53 17.88
C SER A 406 -5.10 -16.47 16.74
N GLY A 407 -4.48 -17.65 16.69
CA GLY A 407 -4.87 -18.68 15.73
C GLY A 407 -6.28 -19.29 15.96
N SER A 408 -7.10 -18.68 16.81
CA SER A 408 -8.53 -18.94 17.01
C SER A 408 -9.43 -17.76 16.59
N SER A 409 -8.85 -16.62 16.21
CA SER A 409 -9.57 -15.40 15.89
C SER A 409 -10.44 -15.60 14.64
N PRO A 410 -11.75 -15.30 14.71
CA PRO A 410 -12.61 -15.41 13.55
C PRO A 410 -12.33 -14.28 12.56
N PRO A 411 -12.50 -14.51 11.25
CA PRO A 411 -12.53 -13.42 10.30
C PRO A 411 -13.68 -12.45 10.62
N PRO A 412 -13.58 -11.18 10.19
CA PRO A 412 -14.62 -10.20 10.46
C PRO A 412 -15.99 -10.63 9.92
N SER A 413 -17.04 -10.39 10.72
CA SER A 413 -18.39 -10.89 10.48
C SER A 413 -19.15 -10.19 9.34
N GLN A 414 -18.62 -9.08 8.81
CA GLN A 414 -19.15 -8.40 7.63
C GLN A 414 -18.37 -8.87 6.41
N GLY A 415 -18.75 -10.03 5.90
CA GLY A 415 -18.18 -10.64 4.71
C GLY A 415 -18.51 -9.85 3.45
N ASN A 416 -17.82 -8.73 3.25
CA ASN A 416 -17.71 -8.13 1.94
C ASN A 416 -16.53 -8.77 1.22
N CYS A 417 -16.82 -9.97 0.72
CA CYS A 417 -16.10 -10.57 -0.38
C CYS A 417 -15.95 -9.52 -1.50
N PHE A 418 -14.83 -9.50 -2.23
CA PHE A 418 -14.39 -8.45 -3.17
C PHE A 418 -15.41 -7.35 -3.49
N SER A 419 -15.52 -6.38 -2.59
CA SER A 419 -16.11 -5.09 -2.92
C SER A 419 -14.95 -4.14 -3.19
N THR A 420 -14.66 -3.91 -4.47
CA THR A 420 -13.72 -2.85 -4.90
C THR A 420 -14.18 -1.47 -4.43
N THR A 421 -15.43 -1.36 -3.95
CA THR A 421 -16.04 -0.13 -3.43
C THR A 421 -15.96 0.01 -1.92
N ASP A 422 -15.51 -1.01 -1.18
CA ASP A 422 -15.43 -0.93 0.28
C ASP A 422 -14.11 -0.37 0.75
N GLY A 423 -14.16 0.31 1.91
CA GLY A 423 -13.03 1.06 2.46
C GLY A 423 -11.78 0.23 2.79
N GLY A 424 -11.82 -1.11 2.73
CA GLY A 424 -10.64 -1.97 2.87
C GLY A 424 -9.83 -2.15 1.57
N ALA A 425 -10.48 -2.11 0.40
CA ALA A 425 -9.81 -2.35 -0.89
C ALA A 425 -8.74 -1.30 -1.22
N GLN A 426 -8.96 -0.05 -0.78
CA GLN A 426 -7.98 1.04 -0.90
C GLN A 426 -6.69 0.80 -0.10
N TYR A 427 -6.66 -0.20 0.79
CA TYR A 427 -5.50 -0.62 1.56
C TYR A 427 -4.99 -2.01 1.13
N ALA A 428 -5.37 -2.48 -0.06
CA ALA A 428 -4.89 -3.77 -0.56
C ALA A 428 -3.41 -3.75 -0.96
N ALA A 429 -2.89 -2.60 -1.36
CA ALA A 429 -1.47 -2.35 -1.46
C ALA A 429 -1.14 -1.02 -0.81
N PRO A 430 -1.10 -0.98 0.54
CA PRO A 430 -0.96 0.27 1.25
C PRO A 430 0.48 0.75 1.22
N SER A 431 0.69 2.06 1.32
CA SER A 431 1.97 2.66 1.67
C SER A 431 2.04 2.93 3.17
N CYS A 432 3.25 3.13 3.70
CA CYS A 432 3.39 3.50 5.11
C CYS A 432 2.77 4.86 5.45
N ALA A 433 2.76 5.79 4.50
CA ALA A 433 2.05 7.05 4.64
C ALA A 433 0.54 6.80 4.83
N GLN A 434 -0.06 5.94 4.00
CA GLN A 434 -1.48 5.58 4.11
C GLN A 434 -1.80 4.90 5.45
N LEU A 435 -0.97 3.94 5.89
CA LEU A 435 -1.19 3.26 7.17
C LEU A 435 -1.01 4.21 8.37
N SER A 436 -0.01 5.09 8.33
CA SER A 436 0.20 6.08 9.41
C SER A 436 -0.96 7.07 9.53
N ALA A 437 -1.65 7.38 8.43
CA ALA A 437 -2.79 8.27 8.42
C ALA A 437 -4.01 7.66 9.14
N LEU A 438 -4.04 6.34 9.33
CA LEU A 438 -5.03 5.66 10.16
C LEU A 438 -4.80 5.90 11.66
N ALA A 439 -3.59 6.27 12.07
CA ALA A 439 -3.28 6.44 13.49
C ALA A 439 -4.12 7.58 14.10
N ALA A 440 -4.93 7.23 15.09
CA ALA A 440 -5.83 8.17 15.78
C ALA A 440 -5.95 7.82 17.27
N GLY A 441 -5.96 8.84 18.13
CA GLY A 441 -6.08 8.66 19.58
C GLY A 441 -4.75 8.39 20.29
N SER A 442 -4.81 7.98 21.56
CA SER A 442 -3.66 7.62 22.39
C SER A 442 -3.97 6.43 23.30
N GLY A 443 -2.93 5.70 23.74
CA GLY A 443 -3.08 4.50 24.55
C GLY A 443 -3.50 3.26 23.75
N SER A 444 -3.96 2.22 24.44
CA SER A 444 -4.24 0.92 23.82
C SER A 444 -5.52 0.87 22.97
N SER A 445 -6.41 1.84 23.18
CA SER A 445 -7.58 2.13 22.34
C SER A 445 -7.27 3.00 21.13
N ALA A 446 -6.02 3.46 20.95
CA ALA A 446 -5.64 4.18 19.75
C ALA A 446 -5.78 3.27 18.53
N THR A 447 -6.25 3.85 17.43
CA THR A 447 -6.20 3.20 16.13
C THR A 447 -4.74 3.00 15.76
N ALA A 448 -4.34 1.76 15.55
CA ALA A 448 -2.99 1.39 15.15
C ALA A 448 -2.78 1.76 13.67
N PRO A 449 -1.56 2.18 13.28
CA PRO A 449 -1.18 2.42 11.90
C PRO A 449 -0.96 1.10 11.16
N ALA A 450 -2.01 0.31 11.05
CA ALA A 450 -1.94 -1.09 10.66
C ALA A 450 -3.04 -1.51 9.69
N ALA A 451 -2.71 -2.48 8.86
CA ALA A 451 -3.68 -3.27 8.09
C ALA A 451 -3.55 -4.74 8.50
N VAL A 452 -4.69 -5.40 8.74
CA VAL A 452 -4.75 -6.83 8.99
C VAL A 452 -5.30 -7.51 7.75
N PHE A 453 -4.50 -8.38 7.15
CA PHE A 453 -4.85 -9.16 5.98
C PHE A 453 -5.40 -10.49 6.46
N TRP A 454 -6.56 -10.86 5.96
CA TRP A 454 -7.25 -12.11 6.24
C TRP A 454 -7.43 -12.83 4.91
N TRP A 455 -6.83 -13.99 4.78
CA TRP A 455 -6.97 -14.87 3.64
C TRP A 455 -7.93 -15.99 3.97
N ASP A 456 -8.95 -16.15 3.13
CA ASP A 456 -9.84 -17.29 3.23
C ASP A 456 -9.26 -18.44 2.41
N ASP A 457 -8.83 -19.50 3.10
CA ASP A 457 -8.40 -20.76 2.48
C ASP A 457 -9.58 -21.67 2.10
N GLY A 458 -10.78 -21.27 2.50
CA GLY A 458 -12.03 -22.04 2.54
C GLY A 458 -12.75 -22.36 1.25
N GLY A 459 -12.22 -22.05 0.06
CA GLY A 459 -12.92 -22.40 -1.19
C GLY A 459 -13.20 -21.24 -2.11
N GLY A 460 -12.55 -21.26 -3.27
CA GLY A 460 -13.13 -20.72 -4.47
C GLY A 460 -14.37 -21.54 -4.84
N VAL A 461 -15.47 -20.84 -5.09
CA VAL A 461 -16.75 -21.42 -5.53
C VAL A 461 -16.58 -22.37 -6.72
N GLY A 462 -16.59 -23.68 -6.46
CA GLY A 462 -16.97 -24.66 -7.46
C GLY A 462 -18.33 -24.29 -8.07
N PRO A 463 -18.70 -24.73 -9.27
CA PRO A 463 -19.96 -24.31 -9.90
C PRO A 463 -21.24 -24.81 -9.21
N ASN A 464 -21.16 -25.69 -8.21
CA ASN A 464 -22.30 -26.01 -7.34
C ASN A 464 -22.36 -25.15 -6.08
N GLU A 465 -21.44 -24.20 -5.96
CA GLU A 465 -21.15 -23.46 -4.74
C GLU A 465 -21.60 -21.99 -4.81
N GLN A 466 -22.32 -21.64 -5.88
CA GLN A 466 -22.92 -20.34 -6.15
C GLN A 466 -24.06 -19.93 -5.18
N PHE A 467 -24.24 -20.64 -4.05
CA PHE A 467 -25.27 -20.41 -3.04
C PHE A 467 -24.70 -20.17 -1.62
N TYR A 468 -23.47 -19.67 -1.50
CA TYR A 468 -22.83 -19.43 -0.21
C TYR A 468 -23.32 -18.19 0.52
N LEU A 469 -24.09 -18.41 1.59
CA LEU A 469 -24.48 -17.39 2.56
C LEU A 469 -24.05 -17.87 3.96
N GLY A 470 -23.02 -17.23 4.52
CA GLY A 470 -22.69 -17.07 5.96
C GLY A 470 -22.80 -18.25 6.94
N ALA A 471 -21.70 -18.52 7.66
CA ALA A 471 -21.59 -19.11 9.00
C ALA A 471 -22.05 -20.57 9.26
N TYR A 472 -22.80 -21.23 8.36
CA TYR A 472 -23.38 -22.55 8.65
C TYR A 472 -22.72 -23.75 7.97
N HIS A 473 -21.71 -23.57 7.10
CA HIS A 473 -21.20 -24.67 6.27
C HIS A 473 -20.07 -25.50 6.88
N CYS A 474 -19.34 -24.96 7.86
CA CYS A 474 -18.39 -25.77 8.65
C CYS A 474 -19.10 -26.78 9.58
N ALA A 475 -20.44 -26.73 9.66
CA ALA A 475 -21.22 -27.66 10.43
C ALA A 475 -21.62 -28.87 9.54
N GLN A 476 -20.92 -29.99 9.72
CA GLN A 476 -21.37 -31.36 9.40
C GLN A 476 -21.02 -32.01 8.05
N MET A 477 -19.94 -31.63 7.34
CA MET A 477 -19.39 -32.55 6.34
C MET A 477 -18.24 -33.36 6.92
N SER A 478 -18.26 -34.68 6.67
CA SER A 478 -17.29 -35.61 7.25
C SER A 478 -15.88 -35.20 6.88
N LYS A 479 -14.99 -35.24 7.87
CA LYS A 479 -13.53 -35.06 7.82
C LYS A 479 -12.82 -35.67 6.60
N ASP A 480 -13.45 -36.63 5.93
CA ASP A 480 -12.88 -37.40 4.84
C ASP A 480 -13.45 -37.02 3.45
N SER A 481 -14.34 -36.02 3.35
CA SER A 481 -14.92 -35.60 2.06
C SER A 481 -13.94 -34.72 1.26
N PRO A 482 -13.54 -35.13 0.04
CA PRO A 482 -12.52 -34.45 -0.76
C PRO A 482 -13.02 -33.12 -1.32
N GLY A 483 -12.21 -32.07 -1.18
CA GLY A 483 -12.54 -30.70 -1.56
C GLY A 483 -13.53 -29.99 -0.63
N TYR A 484 -13.99 -30.64 0.45
CA TYR A 484 -15.13 -30.16 1.25
C TYR A 484 -14.91 -30.17 2.76
N GLY A 485 -13.90 -30.89 3.28
CA GLY A 485 -13.76 -31.16 4.71
C GLY A 485 -12.61 -30.46 5.44
N GLU A 486 -11.47 -30.22 4.77
CA GLU A 486 -10.29 -29.70 5.47
C GLU A 486 -10.43 -28.21 5.77
N ASP A 487 -10.80 -27.40 4.78
CA ASP A 487 -10.74 -25.94 4.91
C ASP A 487 -11.84 -25.39 5.83
N CYS A 488 -12.94 -26.13 5.97
CA CYS A 488 -13.99 -25.80 6.93
C CYS A 488 -13.55 -25.91 8.40
N GLN A 489 -12.50 -26.69 8.69
CA GLN A 489 -12.00 -26.90 10.05
C GLN A 489 -10.85 -25.96 10.40
N PHE A 490 -10.19 -25.39 9.39
CA PHE A 490 -8.96 -24.64 9.53
C PHE A 490 -9.18 -23.17 9.15
N GLN A 491 -9.08 -22.32 10.17
CA GLN A 491 -9.35 -20.89 10.10
C GLN A 491 -8.40 -20.17 9.14
N ASN A 492 -8.91 -19.09 8.54
CA ASN A 492 -8.24 -18.11 7.70
C ASN A 492 -6.77 -17.84 8.11
N ALA A 493 -5.87 -17.81 7.12
CA ALA A 493 -4.53 -17.29 7.32
C ALA A 493 -4.62 -15.78 7.47
N PHE A 494 -4.09 -15.20 8.54
CA PHE A 494 -4.07 -13.74 8.69
C PHE A 494 -2.73 -13.25 9.19
N PHE A 495 -2.45 -11.97 8.98
CA PHE A 495 -1.30 -11.28 9.55
C PHE A 495 -1.57 -9.78 9.60
N ALA A 496 -0.91 -9.09 10.51
CA ALA A 496 -0.90 -7.63 10.57
C ALA A 496 0.37 -7.08 9.90
N ILE A 497 0.24 -5.93 9.24
CA ILE A 497 1.37 -5.09 8.84
C ILE A 497 1.22 -3.75 9.57
N GLU A 498 2.26 -3.39 10.31
CA GLU A 498 2.43 -2.08 10.94
C GLU A 498 3.57 -1.33 10.26
N CYS A 499 3.45 -0.01 10.15
CA CYS A 499 4.57 0.84 9.72
C CYS A 499 5.16 1.58 10.91
N SER A 500 6.48 1.53 11.04
CA SER A 500 7.20 2.28 12.07
C SER A 500 8.24 3.19 11.44
N ILE A 501 8.54 4.31 12.10
CA ILE A 501 9.67 5.17 11.74
C ILE A 501 10.73 4.94 12.80
N PRO A 502 11.94 4.49 12.42
CA PRO A 502 13.05 4.45 13.36
C PRO A 502 13.25 5.84 13.99
N ASN A 503 13.02 5.95 15.30
CA ASN A 503 13.19 7.18 16.08
C ASN A 503 12.21 8.34 15.77
N GLY A 504 11.07 8.08 15.14
CA GLY A 504 10.05 9.10 14.82
C GLY A 504 8.70 8.91 15.51
N SER A 505 7.88 9.96 15.57
CA SER A 505 6.46 9.82 15.98
C SER A 505 5.69 9.04 14.92
N GLN A 506 4.91 8.04 15.31
CA GLN A 506 4.13 7.21 14.36
C GLN A 506 2.97 7.95 13.69
N THR A 507 2.66 9.17 14.12
CA THR A 507 1.56 9.98 13.60
C THR A 507 2.03 10.96 12.52
N GLY A 508 1.39 10.92 11.35
CA GLY A 508 1.52 11.98 10.35
C GLY A 508 2.74 11.87 9.46
N LEU A 509 3.04 10.67 8.93
CA LEU A 509 3.95 10.54 7.79
C LEU A 509 3.30 11.20 6.56
N ILE A 510 3.46 12.51 6.47
CA ILE A 510 3.28 13.22 5.21
C ILE A 510 4.55 13.03 4.38
N SER A 511 4.39 12.92 3.06
CA SER A 511 5.48 12.61 2.13
C SER A 511 6.63 13.59 2.18
N VAL A 512 6.40 14.82 2.65
CA VAL A 512 7.46 15.83 2.77
C VAL A 512 7.20 16.77 3.95
N VAL A 513 8.25 17.02 4.73
CA VAL A 513 8.23 17.99 5.83
C VAL A 513 9.04 19.22 5.44
N LEU A 514 8.40 20.39 5.45
CA LEU A 514 9.07 21.69 5.35
C LEU A 514 9.80 22.00 6.66
N THR A 515 11.09 22.30 6.55
CA THR A 515 11.93 22.69 7.68
C THR A 515 12.29 24.16 7.49
N GLN A 516 11.55 25.03 8.16
CA GLN A 516 11.88 26.47 8.24
C GLN A 516 12.94 26.73 9.31
#